data_AF-A0A6B3HCZ9-F1
#
_entry.id   AF-A0A6B3HCZ9-F1
#
_cell.length_a   1.000
_cell.length_b   1.000
_cell.length_c   1.000
_cell.angle_alpha   90.00
_cell.angle_beta   90.00
_cell.angle_gamma   90.00
#
_symmetry.space_group_name_H-M   'P 1'
#
loop_
_entity.id
_entity.type
_entity.pdbx_description
1 polymer ?
#
loop_
_entity_poly.entity_id
_entity_poly.type
_entity_poly.pdbx_seq_one_letter_code
_entity_poly.pdbx_strand_id
1 'polypeptide(L)'
;GDGAPVLADFRRQLTRRLARIAARTLVTELHEARRLGRLSGEGSEERFRDFVASTARRDGLDRLVTGYPVLARLLATACLNSADAFAELVARLAADRHLLAPAGVFGDRGGALGASAGPGALTGVEAGAGDSHRGGRSVMLLRFADGTRLVYKPRPLAAHRHFNSLAEWFGSLPGAPDLRVLRVLDRGDYGWAEFVEERPCASEAETGQFYRRQG
;
A
#
# COMPACT_ATOMS: atom_id res chain seq x y z
N GLY A 1 -0.97 14.00 17.55
CA GLY A 1 -1.91 13.67 16.45
C GLY A 1 -2.25 12.20 16.59
N ASP A 2 -3.54 11.87 16.55
CA ASP A 2 -4.01 10.53 16.88
C ASP A 2 -3.61 9.53 15.79
N GLY A 3 -2.56 8.73 16.04
CA GLY A 3 -2.01 7.74 15.12
C GLY A 3 -2.83 6.45 15.04
N ALA A 4 -3.93 6.36 15.81
CA ALA A 4 -4.82 5.20 15.86
C ALA A 4 -5.30 4.68 14.48
N PRO A 5 -5.77 5.53 13.53
CA PRO A 5 -6.28 5.02 12.26
C PRO A 5 -5.17 4.48 11.36
N VAL A 6 -3.98 5.09 11.40
CA VAL A 6 -2.79 4.66 10.67
C VAL A 6 -2.30 3.30 11.18
N LEU A 7 -2.31 3.08 12.50
CA LEU A 7 -1.97 1.78 13.09
C LEU A 7 -3.03 0.71 12.79
N ALA A 8 -4.31 1.08 12.77
CA ALA A 8 -5.39 0.16 12.39
C ALA A 8 -5.24 -0.31 10.93
N ASP A 9 -4.87 0.60 10.03
CA ASP A 9 -4.56 0.29 8.63
C ASP A 9 -3.39 -0.71 8.52
N PHE A 10 -2.29 -0.46 9.23
CA PHE A 10 -1.14 -1.36 9.28
C PHE A 10 -1.53 -2.76 9.78
N ARG A 11 -2.26 -2.84 10.90
CA ARG A 11 -2.72 -4.11 11.48
C ARG A 11 -3.58 -4.89 10.50
N ARG A 12 -4.55 -4.23 9.85
CA ARG A 12 -5.43 -4.88 8.85
C ARG A 12 -4.63 -5.48 7.70
N GLN A 13 -3.67 -4.73 7.16
CA GLN A 13 -2.85 -5.17 6.03
C GLN A 13 -1.91 -6.31 6.41
N LEU A 14 -1.27 -6.22 7.58
CA LEU A 14 -0.43 -7.28 8.12
C LEU A 14 -1.24 -8.56 8.34
N THR A 15 -2.40 -8.49 8.98
CA THR A 15 -3.29 -9.65 9.19
C THR A 15 -3.65 -10.31 7.87
N ARG A 16 -4.05 -9.55 6.85
CA ARG A 16 -4.35 -10.10 5.51
C ARG A 16 -3.13 -10.78 4.87
N ARG A 17 -1.94 -10.21 5.04
CA ARG A 17 -0.69 -10.79 4.53
C ARG A 17 -0.35 -12.10 5.23
N LEU A 18 -0.39 -12.13 6.56
CA LEU A 18 -0.10 -13.32 7.37
C LEU A 18 -1.12 -14.42 7.10
N ALA A 19 -2.40 -14.08 7.02
CA ALA A 19 -3.47 -15.04 6.68
C ALA A 19 -3.24 -15.68 5.30
N ARG A 20 -2.85 -14.89 4.27
CA ARG A 20 -2.53 -15.43 2.95
C ARG A 20 -1.34 -16.39 2.97
N ILE A 21 -0.29 -16.07 3.74
CA ILE A 21 0.89 -16.93 3.89
C ILE A 21 0.50 -18.25 4.58
N ALA A 22 -0.31 -18.19 5.63
CA ALA A 22 -0.69 -19.35 6.43
C ALA A 22 -1.88 -20.15 5.86
N ALA A 23 -2.62 -19.61 4.88
CA ALA A 23 -3.91 -20.14 4.45
C ALA A 23 -3.88 -21.64 4.14
N ARG A 24 -2.92 -22.09 3.32
CA ARG A 24 -2.82 -23.50 2.94
C ARG A 24 -2.51 -24.41 4.13
N THR A 25 -1.58 -23.99 5.00
CA THR A 25 -1.25 -24.76 6.21
C THR A 25 -2.42 -24.84 7.17
N LEU A 26 -3.12 -23.73 7.40
CA LEU A 26 -4.30 -23.70 8.28
C LEU A 26 -5.43 -24.57 7.74
N VAL A 27 -5.62 -24.63 6.41
CA VAL A 27 -6.58 -25.54 5.78
C VAL A 27 -6.18 -26.99 6.02
N THR A 28 -4.91 -27.36 5.86
CA THR A 28 -4.41 -28.71 6.15
C THR A 28 -4.63 -29.10 7.62
N GLU A 29 -4.27 -28.21 8.55
CA GLU A 29 -4.45 -28.45 10.00
C GLU A 29 -5.94 -28.58 10.38
N LEU A 30 -6.81 -27.78 9.77
CA LEU A 30 -8.26 -27.89 9.96
C LEU A 30 -8.79 -29.25 9.48
N HIS A 31 -8.32 -29.73 8.32
CA HIS A 31 -8.70 -31.04 7.79
C HIS A 31 -8.23 -32.17 8.71
N GLU A 32 -7.00 -32.12 9.20
CA GLU A 32 -6.47 -33.13 10.14
C GLU A 32 -7.19 -33.10 11.50
N ALA A 33 -7.42 -31.90 12.07
CA ALA A 33 -8.16 -31.77 13.33
C ALA A 33 -9.59 -32.32 13.21
N ARG A 34 -10.24 -32.10 12.06
CA ARG A 34 -11.55 -32.69 11.75
C ARG A 34 -11.47 -34.21 11.63
N ARG A 35 -10.49 -34.74 10.89
CA ARG A 35 -10.31 -36.19 10.69
C ARG A 35 -10.05 -36.92 12.01
N LEU A 36 -9.36 -36.28 12.94
CA LEU A 36 -9.02 -36.82 14.26
C LEU A 36 -10.06 -36.54 15.35
N GLY A 37 -11.21 -35.94 15.01
CA GLY A 37 -12.28 -35.65 15.98
C GLY A 37 -11.89 -34.67 17.09
N ARG A 38 -10.93 -33.76 16.83
CA ARG A 38 -10.39 -32.81 17.81
C ARG A 38 -11.14 -31.46 17.86
N LEU A 39 -12.21 -31.32 17.07
CA LEU A 39 -12.98 -30.07 16.95
C LEU A 39 -14.30 -30.19 17.70
N SER A 40 -14.62 -29.17 18.48
CA SER A 40 -15.88 -29.04 19.22
C SER A 40 -16.93 -28.28 18.41
N GLY A 41 -18.21 -28.65 18.53
CA GLY A 41 -19.33 -27.97 17.88
C GLY A 41 -20.16 -28.89 16.98
N GLU A 42 -21.46 -28.62 16.93
CA GLU A 42 -22.46 -29.42 16.19
C GLU A 42 -22.37 -29.10 14.69
N GLY A 43 -22.15 -27.82 14.35
CA GLY A 43 -22.07 -27.31 12.99
C GLY A 43 -20.65 -27.19 12.41
N SER A 44 -20.54 -27.07 11.08
CA SER A 44 -19.27 -26.75 10.40
C SER A 44 -18.70 -25.39 10.83
N GLU A 45 -19.58 -24.40 11.04
CA GLU A 45 -19.19 -23.07 11.47
C GLU A 45 -18.65 -23.05 12.90
N GLU A 46 -19.31 -23.76 13.82
CA GLU A 46 -18.86 -23.89 15.22
C GLU A 46 -17.51 -24.58 15.32
N ARG A 47 -17.33 -25.69 14.58
CA ARG A 47 -16.03 -26.39 14.51
C ARG A 47 -14.92 -25.52 13.91
N PHE A 48 -15.24 -24.69 12.92
CA PHE A 48 -14.27 -23.74 12.38
C PHE A 48 -13.90 -22.66 13.40
N ARG A 49 -14.87 -22.11 14.14
CA ARG A 49 -14.61 -21.15 15.22
C ARG A 49 -13.76 -21.78 16.34
N ASP A 50 -14.05 -23.03 16.73
CA ASP A 50 -13.26 -23.78 17.72
C ASP A 50 -11.82 -24.01 17.23
N PHE A 51 -11.63 -24.37 15.95
CA PHE A 51 -10.31 -24.48 15.34
C PHE A 51 -9.54 -23.15 15.39
N VAL A 52 -10.17 -22.04 14.99
CA VAL A 52 -9.54 -20.71 15.03
C VAL A 52 -9.19 -20.33 16.47
N ALA A 53 -10.11 -20.52 17.40
CA ALA A 53 -9.93 -20.18 18.81
C ALA A 53 -8.82 -21.00 19.47
N SER A 54 -8.75 -22.31 19.20
CA SER A 54 -7.69 -23.19 19.72
C SER A 54 -6.33 -22.90 19.10
N THR A 55 -6.27 -22.69 17.79
CA THR A 55 -5.02 -22.34 17.08
C THR A 55 -4.47 -20.98 17.52
N ALA A 56 -5.35 -20.02 17.84
CA ALA A 56 -4.95 -18.68 18.28
C ALA A 56 -4.41 -18.63 19.73
N ARG A 57 -4.59 -19.69 20.52
CA ARG A 57 -3.99 -19.78 21.88
C ARG A 57 -2.48 -19.95 21.78
N ARG A 58 -1.77 -19.65 22.88
CA ARG A 58 -0.31 -19.74 22.93
C ARG A 58 0.19 -21.16 22.60
N ASP A 59 -0.45 -22.19 23.15
CA ASP A 59 -0.12 -23.60 22.90
C ASP A 59 -0.47 -24.05 21.47
N GLY A 60 -1.61 -23.59 20.94
CA GLY A 60 -2.00 -23.85 19.55
C GLY A 60 -1.02 -23.23 18.56
N LEU A 61 -0.67 -21.96 18.78
CA LEU A 61 0.30 -21.26 17.94
C LEU A 61 1.69 -21.89 18.04
N ASP A 62 2.14 -22.27 19.25
CA ASP A 62 3.42 -22.95 19.48
C ASP A 62 3.51 -24.26 18.69
N ARG A 63 2.46 -25.09 18.73
CA ARG A 63 2.38 -26.32 17.92
C ARG A 63 2.45 -26.01 16.42
N LEU A 64 1.72 -25.01 15.95
CA LEU A 64 1.70 -24.63 14.53
C LEU A 64 3.09 -24.18 14.05
N VAL A 65 3.75 -23.29 14.80
CA VAL A 65 5.06 -22.76 14.38
C VAL A 65 6.20 -23.77 14.55
N THR A 66 6.09 -24.67 15.52
CA THR A 66 7.06 -25.75 15.73
C THR A 66 6.88 -26.88 14.71
N GLY A 67 5.63 -27.23 14.38
CA GLY A 67 5.30 -28.23 13.34
C GLY A 67 5.62 -27.74 11.92
N TYR A 68 5.57 -26.43 11.69
CA TYR A 68 5.86 -25.80 10.40
C TYR A 68 6.94 -24.71 10.54
N PRO A 69 8.22 -25.07 10.77
CA PRO A 69 9.28 -24.09 11.04
C PRO A 69 9.54 -23.14 9.84
N VAL A 70 9.30 -23.60 8.61
CA VAL A 70 9.37 -22.74 7.42
C VAL A 70 8.23 -21.71 7.43
N LEU A 71 7.01 -22.10 7.79
CA LEU A 71 5.88 -21.16 7.95
C LEU A 71 6.20 -20.13 9.03
N ALA A 72 6.73 -20.57 10.18
CA ALA A 72 7.14 -19.68 11.26
C ALA A 72 8.12 -18.61 10.78
N ARG A 73 9.17 -19.02 10.04
CA ARG A 73 10.14 -18.10 9.42
C ARG A 73 9.46 -17.13 8.46
N LEU A 74 8.55 -17.60 7.60
CA LEU A 74 7.84 -16.74 6.64
C LEU A 74 6.95 -15.71 7.33
N LEU A 75 6.21 -16.10 8.37
CA LEU A 75 5.36 -15.21 9.16
C LEU A 75 6.21 -14.16 9.90
N ALA A 76 7.26 -14.58 10.60
CA ALA A 76 8.18 -13.68 11.30
C ALA A 76 8.85 -12.69 10.33
N THR A 77 9.35 -13.19 9.19
CA THR A 77 9.94 -12.36 8.14
C THR A 77 8.93 -11.36 7.58
N ALA A 78 7.67 -11.76 7.38
CA ALA A 78 6.63 -10.85 6.92
C ALA A 78 6.30 -9.77 7.95
N CYS A 79 6.26 -10.10 9.25
CA CYS A 79 6.08 -9.13 10.33
C CYS A 79 7.20 -8.10 10.38
N LEU A 80 8.47 -8.55 10.46
CA LEU A 80 9.64 -7.67 10.54
C LEU A 80 9.71 -6.74 9.34
N ASN A 81 9.63 -7.30 8.12
CA ASN A 81 9.65 -6.53 6.89
C ASN A 81 8.52 -5.48 6.81
N SER A 82 7.33 -5.82 7.30
CA SER A 82 6.20 -4.87 7.27
C SER A 82 6.41 -3.75 8.29
N ALA A 83 6.92 -4.06 9.48
CA ALA A 83 7.27 -3.05 10.48
C ALA A 83 8.36 -2.11 9.98
N ASP A 84 9.44 -2.65 9.40
CA ASP A 84 10.55 -1.87 8.85
C ASP A 84 10.07 -0.94 7.73
N ALA A 85 9.29 -1.45 6.78
CA ALA A 85 8.77 -0.65 5.67
C ALA A 85 7.86 0.49 6.15
N PHE A 86 7.08 0.25 7.20
CA PHE A 86 6.18 1.28 7.76
C PHE A 86 6.94 2.33 8.56
N ALA A 87 7.92 1.91 9.37
CA ALA A 87 8.81 2.82 10.09
C ALA A 87 9.61 3.69 9.12
N GLU A 88 10.14 3.09 8.05
CA GLU A 88 10.84 3.78 6.97
C GLU A 88 9.95 4.82 6.28
N LEU A 89 8.69 4.47 5.97
CA LEU A 89 7.72 5.42 5.42
C LEU A 89 7.53 6.63 6.34
N VAL A 90 7.24 6.38 7.62
CA VAL A 90 6.92 7.44 8.59
C VAL A 90 8.13 8.36 8.80
N ALA A 91 9.34 7.78 8.91
CA ALA A 91 10.58 8.54 9.05
C ALA A 91 10.84 9.43 7.82
N ARG A 92 10.69 8.89 6.60
CA ARG A 92 10.86 9.66 5.36
C ARG A 92 9.80 10.73 5.19
N LEU A 93 8.54 10.44 5.54
CA LEU A 93 7.45 11.43 5.50
C LEU A 93 7.76 12.61 6.43
N ALA A 94 8.25 12.34 7.64
CA ALA A 94 8.63 13.38 8.58
C ALA A 94 9.81 14.21 8.08
N ALA A 95 10.86 13.57 7.55
CA ALA A 95 12.05 14.23 7.02
C ALA A 95 11.75 15.13 5.81
N ASP A 96 10.90 14.65 4.89
CA ASP A 96 10.62 15.35 3.63
C ASP A 96 9.42 16.29 3.71
N ARG A 97 8.75 16.42 4.86
CA ARG A 97 7.47 17.13 5.00
C ARG A 97 7.48 18.55 4.41
N HIS A 98 8.59 19.27 4.59
CA HIS A 98 8.77 20.64 4.10
C HIS A 98 9.02 20.75 2.58
N LEU A 99 9.34 19.63 1.91
CA LEU A 99 9.62 19.58 0.48
C LEU A 99 8.40 19.18 -0.35
N LEU A 100 7.42 18.51 0.26
CA LEU A 100 6.28 17.92 -0.46
C LEU A 100 5.39 18.99 -1.13
N ALA A 101 5.06 20.06 -0.41
CA ALA A 101 4.23 21.14 -0.97
C ALA A 101 4.97 21.92 -2.09
N PRO A 102 6.23 22.36 -1.90
CA PRO A 102 7.01 22.98 -2.98
C PRO A 102 7.19 22.10 -4.21
N ALA A 103 7.29 20.77 -4.02
CA ALA A 103 7.39 19.83 -5.13
C ALA A 103 6.06 19.59 -5.88
N GLY A 104 4.94 20.13 -5.40
CA GLY A 104 3.63 19.99 -6.03
C GLY A 104 3.05 18.57 -5.98
N VAL A 105 3.63 17.66 -5.18
CA VAL A 105 3.22 16.24 -5.15
C VAL A 105 1.88 15.99 -4.46
N PHE A 106 1.21 17.04 -3.98
CA PHE A 106 -0.18 16.97 -3.50
C PHE A 106 -1.21 17.22 -4.61
N GLY A 107 -0.76 17.42 -5.85
CA GLY A 107 -1.63 17.66 -6.99
C GLY A 107 -2.35 18.99 -6.89
N ASP A 108 -3.48 19.11 -7.59
CA ASP A 108 -4.23 20.37 -7.67
C ASP A 108 -4.90 20.74 -6.32
N ARG A 109 -5.14 19.75 -5.45
CA ARG A 109 -5.58 19.97 -4.06
C ARG A 109 -4.49 20.62 -3.20
N GLY A 110 -3.22 20.45 -3.56
CA GLY A 110 -2.08 21.05 -2.87
C GLY A 110 -2.03 22.58 -2.98
N GLY A 111 -2.57 23.15 -4.07
CA GLY A 111 -2.60 24.61 -4.27
C GLY A 111 -3.41 25.36 -3.20
N ALA A 112 -4.39 24.69 -2.58
CA ALA A 112 -5.20 25.24 -1.50
C ALA A 112 -4.49 25.24 -0.12
N LEU A 113 -3.36 24.52 0.00
CA LEU A 113 -2.61 24.41 1.26
C LEU A 113 -1.69 25.63 1.47
N GLY A 114 -1.44 26.46 0.46
CA GLY A 114 -0.45 27.54 0.56
C GLY A 114 0.99 27.03 0.69
N ALA A 115 1.99 27.82 0.31
CA ALA A 115 3.38 27.36 0.24
C ALA A 115 3.96 26.92 1.61
N SER A 116 3.35 27.32 2.73
CA SER A 116 3.78 27.01 4.09
C SER A 116 2.90 26.02 4.84
N ALA A 117 1.67 25.72 4.38
CA ALA A 117 0.88 24.66 5.00
C ALA A 117 1.14 23.34 4.29
N GLY A 118 1.65 22.37 5.04
CA GLY A 118 1.65 20.97 4.62
C GLY A 118 0.23 20.40 4.64
N PRO A 119 0.05 19.15 4.21
CA PRO A 119 -1.24 18.50 4.27
C PRO A 119 -1.68 18.37 5.74
N GLY A 120 -2.98 18.12 5.92
CA GLY A 120 -3.57 17.81 7.22
C GLY A 120 -2.94 16.60 7.91
N ALA A 121 -3.54 16.16 9.02
CA ALA A 121 -3.06 14.97 9.73
C ALA A 121 -3.12 13.72 8.82
N LEU A 122 -2.14 12.84 8.89
CA LEU A 122 -2.18 11.55 8.20
C LEU A 122 -3.27 10.68 8.83
N THR A 123 -4.27 10.29 8.04
CA THR A 123 -5.43 9.52 8.50
C THR A 123 -5.43 8.09 7.99
N GLY A 124 -4.60 7.75 7.01
CA GLY A 124 -4.50 6.38 6.54
C GLY A 124 -3.29 6.11 5.65
N VAL A 125 -2.90 4.84 5.62
CA VAL A 125 -1.82 4.34 4.77
C VAL A 125 -2.29 3.02 4.17
N GLU A 126 -2.20 2.89 2.86
CA GLU A 126 -2.54 1.68 2.13
C GLU A 126 -1.32 1.20 1.34
N ALA A 127 -0.74 0.07 1.78
CA ALA A 127 0.34 -0.60 1.08
C ALA A 127 -0.20 -1.58 0.04
N GLY A 128 0.63 -1.87 -0.96
CA GLY A 128 0.30 -2.86 -1.98
C GLY A 128 -0.46 -2.31 -3.17
N ALA A 129 -0.37 -1.01 -3.43
CA ALA A 129 -0.81 -0.40 -4.70
C ALA A 129 0.09 -0.78 -5.91
N GLY A 130 0.86 -1.87 -5.79
CA GLY A 130 1.79 -2.39 -6.78
C GLY A 130 2.57 -3.60 -6.25
N ASP A 131 3.41 -4.19 -7.09
CA ASP A 131 4.20 -5.37 -6.74
C ASP A 131 5.18 -5.12 -5.59
N SER A 132 5.37 -6.15 -4.76
CA SER A 132 6.29 -6.11 -3.63
C SER A 132 7.72 -6.41 -4.09
N HIS A 133 8.67 -5.58 -3.71
CA HIS A 133 10.11 -5.77 -3.98
C HIS A 133 10.92 -5.74 -2.68
N ARG A 134 12.16 -6.27 -2.71
CA ARG A 134 13.22 -6.08 -1.68
C ARG A 134 12.73 -6.11 -0.22
N GLY A 135 12.27 -7.28 0.22
CA GLY A 135 11.78 -7.44 1.60
C GLY A 135 10.37 -6.89 1.81
N GLY A 136 9.49 -6.96 0.80
CA GLY A 136 8.09 -6.57 0.97
C GLY A 136 7.80 -5.07 0.94
N ARG A 137 8.77 -4.25 0.52
CA ARG A 137 8.56 -2.83 0.22
C ARG A 137 7.70 -2.72 -1.04
N SER A 138 6.62 -1.96 -0.94
CA SER A 138 5.70 -1.72 -2.04
C SER A 138 5.31 -0.24 -2.07
N VAL A 139 4.66 0.17 -3.15
CA VAL A 139 4.05 1.49 -3.23
C VAL A 139 3.01 1.63 -2.12
N MET A 140 3.03 2.75 -1.42
CA MET A 140 2.07 3.06 -0.35
C MET A 140 1.31 4.35 -0.68
N LEU A 141 -0.01 4.30 -0.57
CA LEU A 141 -0.89 5.46 -0.69
C LEU A 141 -1.15 6.04 0.70
N LEU A 142 -0.85 7.31 0.87
CA LEU A 142 -1.11 8.08 2.09
C LEU A 142 -2.37 8.90 1.88
N ARG A 143 -3.24 8.94 2.90
CA ARG A 143 -4.45 9.76 2.95
C ARG A 143 -4.36 10.71 4.12
N PHE A 144 -4.72 11.97 3.88
CA PHE A 144 -4.70 13.04 4.88
C PHE A 144 -6.12 13.51 5.21
N ALA A 145 -6.28 14.16 6.38
CA ALA A 145 -7.57 14.59 6.91
C ALA A 145 -8.30 15.62 6.03
N ASP A 146 -7.55 16.40 5.25
CA ASP A 146 -8.04 17.37 4.27
C ASP A 146 -8.44 16.72 2.93
N GLY A 147 -8.38 15.38 2.83
CA GLY A 147 -8.65 14.63 1.61
C GLY A 147 -7.50 14.64 0.60
N THR A 148 -6.35 15.21 0.94
CA THR A 148 -5.13 15.11 0.14
C THR A 148 -4.65 13.67 0.12
N ARG A 149 -4.04 13.27 -1.01
CA ARG A 149 -3.45 11.94 -1.22
C ARG A 149 -2.03 12.08 -1.74
N LEU A 150 -1.17 11.17 -1.31
CA LEU A 150 0.24 11.16 -1.69
C LEU A 150 0.70 9.72 -1.93
N VAL A 151 1.47 9.49 -2.99
CA VAL A 151 2.01 8.16 -3.30
C VAL A 151 3.47 8.10 -2.89
N TYR A 152 3.79 7.23 -1.94
CA TYR A 152 5.15 6.88 -1.59
C TYR A 152 5.65 5.70 -2.43
N LYS A 153 6.82 5.85 -3.04
CA LYS A 153 7.48 4.78 -3.79
C LYS A 153 8.85 4.52 -3.14
N PRO A 154 9.07 3.34 -2.51
CA PRO A 154 10.35 2.98 -1.89
C PRO A 154 11.38 2.52 -2.94
N ARG A 155 11.50 3.30 -4.02
CA ARG A 155 12.40 3.08 -5.15
C ARG A 155 12.72 4.40 -5.86
N PRO A 156 13.86 4.49 -6.57
CA PRO A 156 14.21 5.67 -7.36
C PRO A 156 13.10 6.11 -8.33
N LEU A 157 12.94 7.43 -8.50
CA LEU A 157 11.99 8.00 -9.45
C LEU A 157 12.64 8.60 -10.70
N ALA A 158 13.93 8.37 -10.93
CA ALA A 158 14.65 8.82 -12.11
C ALA A 158 13.93 8.45 -13.42
N ALA A 159 13.43 7.21 -13.54
CA ALA A 159 12.66 6.77 -14.70
C ALA A 159 11.37 7.59 -14.90
N HIS A 160 10.68 7.99 -13.83
CA HIS A 160 9.49 8.84 -13.93
C HIS A 160 9.87 10.25 -14.38
N ARG A 161 10.97 10.81 -13.84
CA ARG A 161 11.46 12.13 -14.26
C ARG A 161 11.83 12.17 -15.74
N HIS A 162 12.57 11.17 -16.22
CA HIS A 162 12.94 11.10 -17.64
C HIS A 162 11.73 10.89 -18.53
N PHE A 163 10.76 10.06 -18.11
CA PHE A 163 9.51 9.90 -18.82
C PHE A 163 8.72 11.23 -18.91
N ASN A 164 8.65 11.99 -17.82
CA ASN A 164 8.00 13.30 -17.83
C ASN A 164 8.67 14.26 -18.82
N SER A 165 10.01 14.35 -18.81
CA SER A 165 10.74 15.21 -19.75
C SER A 165 10.49 14.80 -21.21
N LEU A 166 10.41 13.50 -21.48
CA LEU A 166 10.10 12.99 -22.81
C LEU A 166 8.67 13.37 -23.23
N ALA A 167 7.69 13.17 -22.35
CA ALA A 167 6.30 13.48 -22.60
C ALA A 167 6.05 14.99 -22.80
N GLU A 168 6.71 15.84 -22.00
CA GLU A 168 6.70 17.30 -22.15
C GLU A 168 7.31 17.72 -23.48
N TRP A 169 8.43 17.12 -23.89
CA TRP A 169 9.03 17.37 -25.19
C TRP A 169 8.09 16.97 -26.34
N PHE A 170 7.47 15.78 -26.28
CA PHE A 170 6.47 15.37 -27.27
C PHE A 170 5.28 16.33 -27.34
N GLY A 171 4.73 16.74 -26.19
CA GLY A 171 3.63 17.70 -26.11
C GLY A 171 3.96 19.08 -26.68
N SER A 172 5.26 19.44 -26.78
CA SER A 172 5.72 20.68 -27.41
C SER A 172 5.71 20.65 -28.94
N LEU A 173 5.58 19.48 -29.55
CA LEU A 173 5.60 19.34 -31.01
C LEU A 173 4.26 19.79 -31.65
N PRO A 174 4.29 20.46 -32.81
CA PRO A 174 3.06 20.89 -33.48
C PRO A 174 2.09 19.74 -33.78
N GLY A 175 0.85 19.87 -33.32
CA GLY A 175 -0.21 18.87 -33.55
C GLY A 175 -0.15 17.65 -32.64
N ALA A 176 0.87 17.51 -31.78
CA ALA A 176 0.93 16.47 -30.77
C ALA A 176 -0.16 16.65 -29.71
N PRO A 177 -0.72 15.56 -29.15
CA PRO A 177 -1.61 15.67 -28.02
C PRO A 177 -0.85 16.09 -26.76
N ASP A 178 -1.47 16.90 -25.92
CA ASP A 178 -0.95 17.21 -24.59
C ASP A 178 -1.05 15.97 -23.68
N LEU A 179 0.11 15.53 -23.18
CA LEU A 179 0.26 14.35 -22.34
C LEU A 179 0.42 14.78 -20.89
N ARG A 180 -0.53 14.38 -20.05
CA ARG A 180 -0.43 14.63 -18.61
C ARG A 180 0.74 13.85 -18.01
N VAL A 181 1.69 14.57 -17.42
CA VAL A 181 2.80 14.02 -16.63
C VAL A 181 2.50 14.03 -15.14
N LEU A 182 3.18 13.16 -14.39
CA LEU A 182 3.02 13.06 -12.94
C LEU A 182 3.97 14.00 -12.22
N ARG A 183 3.48 14.83 -11.30
CA ARG A 183 4.36 15.56 -10.36
C ARG A 183 5.06 14.56 -9.44
N VAL A 184 6.39 14.62 -9.39
CA VAL A 184 7.22 13.70 -8.59
C VAL A 184 8.31 14.45 -7.82
N LEU A 185 8.57 14.00 -6.60
CA LEU A 185 9.73 14.37 -5.79
C LEU A 185 10.66 13.15 -5.68
N ASP A 186 11.72 13.15 -6.48
CA ASP A 186 12.74 12.12 -6.44
C ASP A 186 13.76 12.42 -5.34
N ARG A 187 14.03 11.43 -4.48
CA ARG A 187 14.98 11.50 -3.35
C ARG A 187 16.17 10.56 -3.57
N GLY A 188 16.37 10.08 -4.80
CA GLY A 188 17.45 9.18 -5.16
C GLY A 188 17.03 7.72 -5.00
N ASP A 189 16.97 7.23 -3.75
CA ASP A 189 16.64 5.82 -3.47
C ASP A 189 15.14 5.54 -3.30
N TYR A 190 14.36 6.61 -3.18
CA TYR A 190 12.91 6.59 -3.01
C TYR A 190 12.32 7.88 -3.56
N GLY A 191 11.00 8.00 -3.57
CA GLY A 191 10.38 9.28 -3.84
C GLY A 191 8.89 9.32 -3.58
N TRP A 192 8.35 10.50 -3.85
CA TRP A 192 6.95 10.82 -3.70
C TRP A 192 6.36 11.18 -5.06
N ALA A 193 5.12 10.78 -5.31
CA ALA A 193 4.40 11.13 -6.52
C ALA A 193 3.01 11.63 -6.17
N GLU A 194 2.49 12.53 -6.99
CA GLU A 194 1.08 12.91 -6.87
C GLU A 194 0.17 11.71 -7.08
N PHE A 195 -0.95 11.71 -6.37
CA PHE A 195 -2.01 10.75 -6.60
C PHE A 195 -2.87 11.23 -7.77
N VAL A 196 -3.02 10.39 -8.80
CA VAL A 196 -3.94 10.65 -9.90
C VAL A 196 -5.25 9.92 -9.64
N GLU A 197 -6.31 10.70 -9.44
CA GLU A 197 -7.66 10.19 -9.33
C GLU A 197 -8.17 9.76 -10.70
N GLU A 198 -8.68 8.53 -10.76
CA GLU A 198 -9.46 8.04 -11.89
C GLU A 198 -10.74 8.87 -12.01
N ARG A 199 -11.02 9.39 -13.20
CA ARG A 199 -12.25 10.11 -13.51
C ARG A 199 -12.79 9.65 -14.86
N PRO A 200 -14.09 9.34 -14.97
CA PRO A 200 -14.69 9.02 -16.25
C PRO A 200 -14.68 10.25 -17.17
N CYS A 201 -14.65 10.02 -18.48
CA CYS A 201 -14.91 11.07 -19.47
C CYS A 201 -16.38 11.51 -19.34
N ALA A 202 -16.62 12.81 -19.23
CA ALA A 202 -17.96 13.38 -19.06
C ALA A 202 -18.66 13.67 -20.40
N SER A 203 -17.96 13.52 -21.53
CA SER A 203 -18.50 13.79 -22.87
C SER A 203 -17.83 12.95 -23.96
N GLU A 204 -18.47 12.91 -25.13
CA GLU A 204 -17.88 12.33 -26.35
C GLU A 204 -16.59 13.04 -26.75
N ALA A 205 -16.52 14.37 -26.57
CA ALA A 205 -15.32 15.16 -26.85
C ALA A 205 -14.14 14.75 -25.95
N GLU A 206 -14.37 14.55 -24.65
CA GLU A 206 -13.35 14.04 -23.73
C GLU A 206 -12.93 12.62 -24.07
N THR A 207 -13.88 11.76 -24.47
CA THR A 207 -13.60 10.40 -24.94
C THR A 207 -12.73 10.42 -26.20
N GLY A 208 -13.02 11.28 -27.16
CA GLY A 208 -12.20 11.47 -28.37
C GLY A 208 -10.78 11.94 -28.04
N GLN A 209 -10.62 12.86 -27.09
CA GLN A 209 -9.30 13.30 -26.62
C GLN A 209 -8.56 12.18 -25.88
N PHE A 210 -9.26 11.38 -25.08
CA PHE A 210 -8.68 10.24 -24.37
C PHE A 210 -8.07 9.24 -25.35
N TYR A 211 -8.83 8.80 -26.37
CA TYR A 211 -8.32 7.87 -27.37
C TYR A 211 -7.22 8.48 -28.25
N ARG A 212 -7.29 9.78 -28.56
CA ARG A 212 -6.21 10.48 -29.26
C ARG A 212 -4.90 10.53 -28.45
N ARG A 213 -4.97 10.61 -27.13
CA ARG A 213 -3.79 10.55 -26.25
C ARG A 213 -3.26 9.13 -26.06
N GLN A 214 -4.12 8.12 -26.22
CA GLN A 214 -3.77 6.71 -26.04
C GLN A 214 -3.09 6.09 -27.26
N GLY A 215 -3.58 6.41 -28.47
CA GLY A 215 -3.03 5.92 -29.74
C GLY A 215 -1.81 6.70 -30.20
#